data_AF-A0A945UVF2-F1
#
_entry.id   AF-A0A945UVF2-F1
#
_cell.length_a   1.000
_cell.length_b   1.000
_cell.length_c   1.000
_cell.angle_alpha   90.00
_cell.angle_beta   90.00
_cell.angle_gamma   90.00
#
_symmetry.space_group_name_H-M   'P 1'
#
loop_
_entity.id
_entity.type
_entity.pdbx_description
1 polymer ?
#
loop_
_entity_poly.entity_id
_entity_poly.type
_entity_poly.pdbx_seq_one_letter_code
_entity_poly.pdbx_strand_id
1 'polypeptide(L)' 'MDIKPTPFAASVSDKSTPDDGEVHQTLIDISNLDFFYGETQALHDISLKIPEKEVTAFIGPSGCGKSTLLRCLNRMND' A
#
# COMPACT_ATOMS: atom_id res chain seq x y z
N MET A 1 1.74 -24.06 26.88
CA MET A 1 2.48 -23.36 25.80
C MET A 1 1.49 -22.39 25.19
N ASP A 2 1.31 -21.28 25.89
CA ASP A 2 0.19 -20.38 25.69
C ASP A 2 0.65 -19.22 24.83
N ILE A 3 0.40 -19.33 23.52
CA ILE A 3 0.59 -18.22 22.60
C ILE A 3 -0.55 -17.24 22.88
N LYS A 4 -0.29 -16.25 23.74
CA LYS A 4 -1.21 -15.11 23.89
C LYS A 4 -1.12 -14.28 22.60
N PRO A 5 -2.24 -14.00 21.91
CA PRO A 5 -2.22 -13.02 20.84
C PRO A 5 -1.87 -11.66 21.46
N THR A 6 -0.73 -11.09 21.08
CA THR A 6 -0.47 -9.67 21.32
C THR A 6 -1.50 -8.89 20.52
N PRO A 7 -2.30 -8.02 21.16
CA PRO A 7 -3.22 -7.18 20.41
C PRO A 7 -2.38 -6.28 19.50
N PHE A 8 -2.59 -6.39 18.18
CA PHE A 8 -2.21 -5.35 17.23
C PHE A 8 -3.12 -4.16 17.54
N ALA A 9 -2.75 -3.37 18.55
CA ALA A 9 -3.36 -2.09 18.80
C ALA A 9 -3.01 -1.21 17.61
N ALA A 10 -3.92 -1.16 16.63
CA ALA A 10 -3.96 -0.10 15.66
C ALA A 10 -4.35 1.18 16.40
N SER A 11 -3.42 1.77 17.15
CA SER A 11 -3.50 3.17 17.51
C SER A 11 -3.19 3.94 16.23
N VAL A 12 -4.22 4.14 15.41
CA VAL A 12 -4.21 5.22 14.43
C VAL A 12 -4.23 6.49 15.27
N SER A 13 -3.04 7.00 15.58
CA SER A 13 -2.89 8.35 16.10
C SER A 13 -3.31 9.29 14.97
N ASP A 14 -4.59 9.62 14.97
CA ASP A 14 -5.17 10.70 14.19
C ASP A 14 -4.53 12.01 14.71
N LYS A 15 -3.36 12.35 14.17
CA LYS A 15 -2.83 13.71 14.28
C LYS A 15 -3.53 14.56 13.22
N SER A 16 -4.77 14.93 13.48
CA SER A 16 -5.43 16.01 12.77
C SER A 16 -5.23 17.32 13.55
N THR A 17 -4.01 17.86 13.49
CA THR A 17 -3.80 19.31 13.58
C THR A 17 -3.77 19.85 12.16
N PRO A 18 -4.67 20.78 11.80
CA PRO A 18 -4.63 21.44 10.49
C PRO A 18 -3.49 22.45 10.51
N ASP A 19 -2.35 22.12 9.89
CA ASP A 19 -1.16 22.97 9.85
C ASP A 19 -0.64 23.09 8.41
N ASP A 20 -0.86 24.29 7.86
CA ASP A 20 -0.18 24.99 6.78
C ASP A 20 0.77 24.19 5.86
N GLY A 21 0.25 23.73 4.72
CA GLY A 21 1.00 23.62 3.46
C GLY A 21 2.21 22.68 3.43
N GLU A 22 2.32 21.72 4.35
CA GLU A 22 3.44 20.79 4.37
C GLU A 22 3.39 19.85 3.14
N VAL A 23 4.31 20.05 2.19
CA VAL A 23 4.44 19.18 1.03
C VAL A 23 5.00 17.84 1.51
N HIS A 24 4.13 16.86 1.69
CA HIS A 24 4.56 15.51 2.05
C HIS A 24 5.47 14.95 0.95
N GLN A 25 6.72 14.67 1.30
CA GLN A 25 7.70 14.07 0.39
C GLN A 25 7.17 12.70 -0.05
N THR A 26 7.11 12.44 -1.35
CA THR A 26 6.72 11.13 -1.88
C THR A 26 7.86 10.14 -1.68
N LEU A 27 7.60 9.02 -0.98
CA LEU A 27 8.58 7.95 -0.76
C LEU A 27 8.51 6.88 -1.85
N ILE A 28 7.29 6.56 -2.31
CA ILE A 28 7.07 5.59 -3.39
C ILE A 28 6.20 6.26 -4.44
N ASP A 29 6.70 6.30 -5.68
CA ASP A 29 5.96 6.79 -6.84
C ASP A 29 5.76 5.63 -7.81
N ILE A 30 4.51 5.24 -8.02
CA ILE A 30 4.07 4.25 -8.99
C ILE A 30 3.40 5.01 -10.12
N SER A 31 3.91 4.85 -11.34
CA SER A 31 3.34 5.49 -12.53
C SER A 31 3.10 4.42 -13.60
N ASN A 32 1.87 4.40 -14.12
CA ASN A 32 1.46 3.58 -15.26
C ASN A 32 1.88 2.10 -15.13
N LEU A 33 1.67 1.52 -13.94
CA LEU A 33 2.05 0.14 -13.68
C LEU A 33 0.98 -0.83 -14.22
N ASP A 34 1.34 -1.54 -15.27
CA ASP A 34 0.65 -2.73 -15.75
C ASP A 34 1.40 -3.99 -15.34
N PHE A 35 0.66 -5.00 -14.88
CA PHE A 35 1.27 -6.25 -14.42
C PHE A 35 0.45 -7.47 -14.84
N PHE A 36 1.14 -8.52 -15.28
CA PHE A 36 0.54 -9.73 -15.87
C PHE A 36 1.08 -10.99 -15.20
N TYR A 37 0.18 -11.93 -14.91
CA TYR A 37 0.51 -13.32 -14.62
C TYR A 37 0.27 -14.13 -15.89
N GLY A 38 1.34 -14.46 -16.62
CA GLY A 38 1.23 -15.09 -17.93
C GLY A 38 0.41 -14.24 -18.90
N GLU A 39 -0.70 -14.77 -19.40
CA GLU A 39 -1.61 -14.07 -20.32
C GLU A 39 -2.66 -13.20 -19.61
N THR A 40 -2.80 -13.32 -18.27
CA THR A 40 -3.83 -12.59 -17.52
C THR A 40 -3.25 -11.33 -16.90
N GLN A 41 -3.83 -10.18 -17.24
CA GLN A 41 -3.49 -8.91 -16.60
C GLN A 41 -4.11 -8.83 -15.20
N ALA A 42 -3.27 -8.57 -14.20
CA ALA A 42 -3.66 -8.50 -12.79
C ALA A 42 -3.65 -7.08 -12.23
N LEU A 43 -2.85 -6.17 -12.80
CA LEU A 43 -2.88 -4.73 -12.51
C LEU A 43 -2.99 -3.95 -13.81
N HIS A 44 -3.84 -2.93 -13.81
CA HIS A 44 -4.15 -2.12 -14.98
C HIS A 44 -3.86 -0.65 -14.66
N ASP A 45 -2.91 -0.04 -15.37
CA ASP A 45 -2.55 1.38 -15.31
C ASP A 45 -2.52 1.98 -13.89
N ILE A 46 -1.88 1.28 -12.95
CA ILE A 46 -1.85 1.72 -11.56
C ILE A 46 -0.90 2.91 -11.43
N SER A 47 -1.44 4.05 -11.03
CA SER A 47 -0.70 5.27 -10.70
C SER A 47 -1.02 5.72 -9.28
N LEU A 48 -0.02 5.74 -8.40
CA LEU A 48 -0.17 5.99 -6.97
C LEU A 48 1.10 6.61 -6.40
N LYS A 49 0.95 7.62 -5.53
CA LYS A 49 2.03 8.16 -4.71
C LYS A 49 1.78 7.80 -3.26
N ILE A 50 2.80 7.24 -2.60
CA ILE A 50 2.80 6.95 -1.18
C ILE A 50 3.74 7.95 -0.50
N PRO A 51 3.20 8.85 0.34
CA PRO A 51 4.00 9.82 1.06
C PRO A 51 4.88 9.16 2.13
N GLU A 52 5.99 9.80 2.43
CA GLU A 52 6.90 9.38 3.48
C GLU A 52 6.23 9.52 4.85
N LYS A 53 6.51 8.58 5.74
CA LYS A 53 6.03 8.56 7.14
C LYS A 53 4.51 8.48 7.29
N GLU A 54 3.77 8.07 6.26
CA GLU A 54 2.32 7.86 6.33
C GLU A 54 1.97 6.37 6.33
N VAL A 55 0.90 6.03 7.04
CA VAL A 55 0.32 4.69 7.03
C VAL A 55 -0.72 4.60 5.92
N THR A 56 -0.39 3.90 4.82
CA THR A 56 -1.30 3.69 3.70
C THR A 56 -1.94 2.30 3.74
N ALA A 57 -3.26 2.24 3.70
CA ALA A 57 -4.02 0.98 3.64
C ALA A 57 -4.63 0.74 2.25
N PHE A 58 -4.45 -0.46 1.69
CA PHE A 58 -5.09 -0.89 0.45
C PHE A 58 -6.36 -1.71 0.75
N ILE A 59 -7.52 -1.19 0.38
CA ILE A 59 -8.83 -1.82 0.66
C ILE A 59 -9.55 -2.13 -0.65
N GLY A 60 -10.19 -3.30 -0.73
CA GLY A 60 -10.96 -3.72 -1.90
C GLY A 60 -11.36 -5.20 -1.85
N PRO A 61 -12.24 -5.67 -2.74
CA PRO A 61 -12.72 -7.05 -2.77
C PRO A 61 -11.59 -8.07 -2.98
N SER A 62 -11.82 -9.35 -2.66
CA SER A 62 -10.84 -10.40 -2.96
C SER A 62 -10.56 -10.45 -4.46
N GLY A 63 -9.28 -10.67 -4.84
CA GLY A 63 -8.87 -10.74 -6.24
C GLY A 63 -8.62 -9.40 -6.95
N CYS A 64 -8.86 -8.25 -6.32
CA CYS A 64 -8.65 -6.94 -6.99
C CYS A 64 -7.18 -6.49 -7.15
N GLY A 65 -6.20 -7.38 -6.93
CA GLY A 65 -4.78 -7.06 -7.17
C GLY A 65 -3.98 -6.45 -6.00
N LYS A 66 -4.56 -6.27 -4.80
CA LYS A 66 -3.83 -5.70 -3.63
C LYS A 66 -2.50 -6.40 -3.32
N SER A 67 -2.53 -7.72 -3.15
CA SER A 67 -1.31 -8.50 -2.87
C SER A 67 -0.36 -8.53 -4.07
N THR A 68 -0.88 -8.42 -5.29
CA THR A 68 -0.07 -8.31 -6.51
C THR A 68 0.71 -6.99 -6.50
N LEU A 69 0.06 -5.86 -6.20
CA LEU A 69 0.72 -4.56 -6.07
C LEU A 69 1.81 -4.58 -5.00
N LEU A 70 1.54 -5.17 -3.82
CA LEU A 70 2.54 -5.32 -2.77
C LEU A 70 3.73 -6.20 -3.20
N ARG A 71 3.50 -7.26 -3.98
CA ARG A 71 4.59 -8.06 -4.55
C ARG A 71 5.43 -7.27 -5.55
N CYS A 72 4.80 -6.44 -6.39
CA CYS A 72 5.51 -5.54 -7.30
C CYS A 72 6.41 -4.58 -6.52
N LEU A 73 5.90 -3.96 -5.44
CA LEU A 73 6.68 -3.07 -4.57
C LEU A 73 7.83 -3.78 -3.87
N ASN A 74 7.60 -5.00 -3.38
CA ASN A 74 8.63 -5.80 -2.71
C ASN A 74 9.61 -6.48 -3.70
N ARG A 75 9.48 -6.23 -5.02
CA ARG A 75 10.24 -6.90 -6.08
C ARG A 75 10.14 -8.44 -6.00
N MET A 76 9.01 -8.95 -5.52
CA MET A 76 8.71 -10.37 -5.39
C MET A 76 7.94 -10.90 -6.61
N ASN A 77 8.31 -10.42 -7.79
CA ASN A 77 7.74 -10.87 -9.03
C ASN A 77 8.70 -11.89 -9.68
N ASP A 78 8.29 -13.16 -9.72
CA ASP A 78 8.96 -14.25 -10.44
C ASP A 78 8.12 -14.60 -11.67
#